data_AF-A0A968IGP7-F1
#
_entry.id   AF-A0A968IGP7-F1
#
_cell.length_a   1.000
_cell.length_b   1.000
_cell.length_c   1.000
_cell.angle_alpha   90.00
_cell.angle_beta   90.00
_cell.angle_gamma   90.00
#
_symmetry.space_group_name_H-M   'P 1'
#
loop_
_entity.id
_entity.type
_entity.pdbx_description
1 polymer ?
#
loop_
_entity_poly.entity_id
_entity_poly.type
_entity_poly.pdbx_seq_one_letter_code
_entity_poly.pdbx_strand_id
1 'polypeptide(L)'
;MNNIRLNSISKNAVRIIVAAFTCALLFFSSAYPAAAIGSQKSDPTQGEANLNDIQRMTDTSVPNPPLTLKEVQERTQPEKGGLNEVQGAADLDKMKNPENAKGTSFVEEVTEGLRKVTK
;
A
#
# COMPACT_ATOMS: atom_id res chain seq x y z
N MET A 1 63.06 6.49 4.41
CA MET A 1 62.09 6.37 3.29
C MET A 1 61.13 5.16 3.37
N ASN A 2 61.26 4.26 4.35
CA ASN A 2 60.44 3.03 4.41
C ASN A 2 59.06 3.23 5.08
N ASN A 3 58.95 4.12 6.06
CA ASN A 3 57.73 4.31 6.85
C ASN A 3 56.60 5.02 6.06
N ILE A 4 56.96 5.88 5.11
CA ILE A 4 56.00 6.59 4.23
C ILE A 4 55.37 5.62 3.22
N ARG A 5 56.17 4.67 2.69
CA ARG A 5 55.69 3.63 1.78
C ARG A 5 54.79 2.61 2.48
N LEU A 6 55.14 2.18 3.70
CA LEU A 6 54.28 1.29 4.50
C LEU A 6 52.91 1.91 4.83
N ASN A 7 52.87 3.20 5.19
CA ASN A 7 51.63 3.90 5.55
C ASN A 7 50.71 4.16 4.34
N SER A 8 51.27 4.30 3.13
CA SER A 8 50.47 4.40 1.90
C SER A 8 49.92 3.04 1.47
N ILE A 9 50.70 1.97 1.59
CA ILE A 9 50.28 0.60 1.29
C ILE A 9 49.18 0.15 2.26
N SER A 10 49.31 0.45 3.56
CA SER A 10 48.29 0.11 4.56
C SER A 10 46.97 0.85 4.33
N LYS A 11 47.01 2.13 3.97
CA LYS A 11 45.81 2.92 3.64
C LYS A 11 45.08 2.38 2.40
N ASN A 12 45.82 1.95 1.39
CA ASN A 12 45.23 1.37 0.18
C ASN A 12 44.67 -0.03 0.44
N ALA A 13 45.34 -0.84 1.26
CA ALA A 13 44.83 -2.15 1.67
C ALA A 13 43.52 -2.04 2.48
N VAL A 14 43.44 -1.09 3.42
CA VAL A 14 42.22 -0.85 4.20
C VAL A 14 41.05 -0.44 3.30
N ARG A 15 41.28 0.43 2.31
CA ARG A 15 40.25 0.83 1.34
C ARG A 15 39.74 -0.35 0.50
N ILE A 16 40.63 -1.23 0.06
CA ILE A 16 40.27 -2.43 -0.71
C ILE A 16 39.46 -3.39 0.15
N ILE A 17 39.85 -3.60 1.41
CA ILE A 17 39.12 -4.47 2.35
C ILE A 17 37.72 -3.93 2.60
N VAL A 18 37.59 -2.62 2.88
CA VAL A 18 36.27 -1.99 3.10
C VAL A 18 35.39 -2.12 1.86
N ALA A 19 35.94 -1.87 0.66
CA ALA A 19 35.20 -1.99 -0.59
C ALA A 19 34.77 -3.44 -0.87
N ALA A 20 35.64 -4.43 -0.64
CA ALA A 20 35.28 -5.83 -0.79
C ALA A 20 34.18 -6.25 0.19
N PHE A 21 34.24 -5.75 1.43
CA PHE A 21 33.25 -6.04 2.47
C PHE A 21 31.90 -5.40 2.15
N THR A 22 31.86 -4.15 1.67
CA THR A 22 30.61 -3.51 1.24
C THR A 22 30.01 -4.19 0.02
N CYS A 23 30.82 -4.59 -0.96
CA CYS A 23 30.35 -5.36 -2.11
C CYS A 23 29.78 -6.71 -1.70
N ALA A 24 30.44 -7.43 -0.78
CA ALA A 24 29.92 -8.68 -0.24
C ALA A 24 28.60 -8.47 0.51
N LEU A 25 28.51 -7.45 1.37
CA LEU A 25 27.28 -7.11 2.09
C LEU A 25 26.13 -6.78 1.14
N LEU A 26 26.37 -6.02 0.07
CA LEU A 26 25.35 -5.73 -0.94
C LEU A 26 24.91 -7.00 -1.68
N PHE A 27 25.86 -7.86 -2.05
CA PHE A 27 25.56 -9.13 -2.71
C PHE A 27 24.71 -10.05 -1.81
N PHE A 28 25.09 -10.22 -0.55
CA PHE A 28 24.33 -11.03 0.41
C PHE A 28 23.03 -10.35 0.89
N SER A 29 22.93 -9.02 0.82
CA SER A 29 21.70 -8.27 1.12
C SER A 29 20.60 -8.50 0.08
N SER A 30 20.93 -8.98 -1.12
CA SER A 30 19.93 -9.34 -2.13
C SER A 30 19.30 -10.72 -1.92
N ALA A 31 19.90 -11.57 -1.08
CA ALA A 31 19.46 -12.95 -0.85
C ALA A 31 18.36 -13.08 0.22
N TYR A 32 18.09 -12.00 0.96
CA TYR A 32 16.97 -11.92 1.89
C TYR A 32 16.09 -10.75 1.47
N PRO A 33 15.00 -11.00 0.72
CA PRO A 33 13.94 -10.02 0.58
C PRO A 33 13.61 -9.53 1.99
N ALA A 34 13.59 -8.21 2.19
CA ALA A 34 13.33 -7.59 3.48
C ALA A 34 12.28 -8.39 4.27
N ALA A 35 12.65 -8.89 5.44
CA ALA A 35 11.82 -9.74 6.30
C ALA A 35 10.63 -8.97 6.92
N ALA A 36 9.95 -8.14 6.12
CA ALA A 36 8.59 -7.68 6.32
C ALA A 36 7.55 -8.70 5.80
N ILE A 37 8.00 -9.86 5.28
CA ILE A 37 7.17 -10.99 4.84
C ILE A 37 6.80 -11.86 6.06
N GLY A 38 6.17 -11.26 7.07
CA GLY A 38 5.83 -11.93 8.32
C GLY A 38 4.34 -12.10 8.57
N SER A 39 3.47 -11.30 7.95
CA SER A 39 2.06 -11.31 8.38
C SER A 39 1.01 -11.25 7.29
N GLN A 40 1.27 -10.80 6.06
CA GLN A 40 0.27 -10.95 4.97
C GLN A 40 0.97 -11.07 3.61
N LYS A 41 1.06 -12.30 3.10
CA LYS A 41 1.46 -12.55 1.71
C LYS A 41 0.19 -12.40 0.87
N SER A 42 -0.06 -11.21 0.33
CA SER A 42 -1.13 -11.02 -0.65
C SER A 42 -0.74 -11.78 -1.92
N ASP A 43 -1.60 -12.68 -2.39
CA ASP A 43 -1.44 -13.27 -3.71
C ASP A 43 -1.60 -12.16 -4.77
N PRO A 44 -0.59 -11.90 -5.62
CA PRO A 44 -0.67 -10.84 -6.62
C PRO A 44 -1.86 -11.02 -7.59
N THR A 45 -2.34 -12.24 -7.78
CA THR A 45 -3.49 -12.53 -8.64
C THR A 45 -4.83 -12.09 -8.04
N GLN A 46 -4.91 -11.90 -6.72
CA GLN A 46 -6.16 -11.46 -6.08
C GLN A 46 -6.52 -10.00 -6.39
N GLY A 47 -5.52 -9.13 -6.60
CA GLY A 47 -5.78 -7.77 -7.07
C GLY A 47 -6.20 -7.74 -8.56
N GLU A 48 -5.60 -8.60 -9.38
CA GLU A 48 -5.89 -8.67 -10.83
C GLU A 48 -7.33 -9.08 -11.13
N ALA A 49 -7.91 -10.01 -10.35
CA ALA A 49 -9.29 -10.41 -10.49
C ALA A 49 -10.26 -9.22 -10.34
N ASN A 50 -10.04 -8.38 -9.33
CA ASN A 50 -10.85 -7.19 -9.09
C ASN A 50 -10.65 -6.12 -10.18
N LEU A 51 -9.42 -5.94 -10.68
CA LEU A 51 -9.11 -4.96 -11.73
C LEU A 51 -9.80 -5.29 -13.06
N ASN A 52 -9.83 -6.58 -13.45
CA ASN A 52 -10.51 -7.00 -14.67
C ASN A 52 -12.03 -6.75 -14.62
N ASP A 53 -12.63 -6.95 -13.45
CA ASP A 53 -14.05 -6.69 -13.22
C ASP A 53 -14.37 -5.19 -13.27
N ILE A 54 -13.54 -4.37 -12.62
CA ILE A 54 -13.64 -2.90 -12.67
C ILE A 54 -13.50 -2.40 -14.12
N GLN A 55 -12.52 -2.91 -14.86
CA GLN A 55 -12.29 -2.55 -16.26
C GLN A 55 -13.51 -2.89 -17.11
N ARG A 56 -14.05 -4.11 -16.99
CA ARG A 56 -15.26 -4.53 -17.71
C ARG A 56 -16.46 -3.64 -17.39
N MET A 57 -16.69 -3.33 -16.13
CA MET A 57 -17.80 -2.47 -15.70
C MET A 57 -17.63 -1.03 -16.17
N THR A 58 -16.40 -0.53 -16.19
CA THR A 58 -16.03 0.79 -16.73
C THR A 58 -16.29 0.83 -18.23
N ASP A 59 -15.77 -0.14 -18.99
CA ASP A 59 -15.93 -0.22 -20.44
C ASP A 59 -17.41 -0.39 -20.84
N THR A 60 -18.22 -1.00 -19.97
CA THR A 60 -19.67 -1.08 -20.16
C THR A 60 -20.38 0.21 -19.79
N SER A 61 -19.94 0.94 -18.76
CA SER A 61 -20.68 2.10 -18.24
C SER A 61 -20.32 3.41 -18.95
N VAL A 62 -19.06 3.59 -19.37
CA VAL A 62 -18.56 4.79 -20.08
C VAL A 62 -19.29 5.10 -21.39
N PRO A 63 -19.56 4.13 -22.29
CA PRO A 63 -20.25 4.42 -23.56
C PRO A 63 -21.76 4.56 -23.42
N ASN A 64 -22.34 4.24 -22.25
CA ASN A 64 -23.78 4.23 -22.02
C ASN A 64 -24.26 5.50 -21.29
N PRO A 65 -25.56 5.83 -21.36
CA PRO A 65 -26.13 6.89 -20.55
C PRO A 65 -25.85 6.67 -19.05
N PRO A 66 -25.72 7.75 -18.26
CA PRO A 66 -25.54 7.64 -16.81
C PRO A 66 -26.62 6.76 -16.18
N LEU A 67 -26.20 5.90 -15.26
CA LEU A 67 -27.11 5.04 -14.51
C LEU A 67 -28.12 5.88 -13.72
N THR A 68 -29.35 5.40 -13.65
CA THR A 68 -30.36 6.03 -12.82
C THR A 68 -30.03 5.85 -11.34
N LEU A 69 -30.54 6.75 -10.48
CA LEU A 69 -30.36 6.63 -9.03
C LEU A 69 -30.76 5.26 -8.49
N LYS A 70 -31.86 4.69 -9.01
CA LYS A 70 -32.33 3.36 -8.60
C LYS A 70 -31.33 2.27 -8.96
N GLU A 71 -30.77 2.31 -10.17
CA GLU A 71 -29.77 1.33 -10.61
C GLU A 71 -28.46 1.45 -9.83
N VAL A 72 -28.03 2.69 -9.54
CA VAL A 72 -26.88 2.92 -8.66
C VAL A 72 -27.15 2.31 -7.29
N GLN A 73 -28.29 2.60 -6.68
CA GLN A 73 -28.66 2.08 -5.36
C GLN A 73 -28.78 0.56 -5.35
N GLU A 74 -29.30 -0.05 -6.43
CA GLU A 74 -29.34 -1.50 -6.56
C GLU A 74 -27.96 -2.14 -6.70
N ARG A 75 -26.96 -1.42 -7.24
CA ARG A 75 -25.59 -1.91 -7.40
C ARG A 75 -24.72 -1.63 -6.17
N THR A 76 -25.06 -0.63 -5.35
CA THR A 76 -24.34 -0.25 -4.13
C THR A 76 -24.98 -0.75 -2.84
N GLN A 77 -26.10 -1.46 -2.93
CA GLN A 77 -26.75 -2.03 -1.76
C GLN A 77 -25.80 -2.95 -0.96
N PRO A 78 -25.85 -2.92 0.39
CA PRO A 78 -24.98 -3.73 1.24
C PRO A 78 -25.09 -5.23 0.96
N GLU A 79 -26.28 -5.71 0.57
CA GLU A 79 -26.51 -7.10 0.19
C GLU A 79 -25.77 -7.52 -1.10
N LYS A 80 -25.43 -6.55 -1.96
CA LYS A 80 -24.60 -6.75 -3.15
C LYS A 80 -23.15 -6.30 -2.95
N GLY A 81 -22.81 -5.84 -1.73
CA GLY A 81 -21.46 -5.46 -1.31
C GLY A 81 -20.86 -4.26 -2.05
N GLY A 82 -21.64 -3.46 -2.76
CA GLY A 82 -21.11 -2.47 -3.70
C GLY A 82 -20.62 -1.17 -3.06
N LEU A 83 -19.31 -0.90 -3.12
CA LEU A 83 -18.70 0.41 -2.83
C LEU A 83 -19.24 1.50 -3.76
N ASN A 84 -19.35 1.17 -5.04
CA ASN A 84 -20.01 1.97 -6.07
C ASN A 84 -20.45 1.06 -7.24
N GLU A 85 -21.11 1.64 -8.22
CA GLU A 85 -21.70 0.95 -9.36
C GLU A 85 -20.69 0.32 -10.34
N VAL A 86 -19.42 0.72 -10.26
CA VAL A 86 -18.32 0.20 -11.09
C VAL A 86 -17.44 -0.78 -10.31
N GLN A 87 -17.06 -0.42 -9.09
CA GLN A 87 -16.11 -1.17 -8.26
C GLN A 87 -16.75 -2.35 -7.53
N GLY A 88 -18.08 -2.34 -7.34
CA GLY A 88 -18.74 -3.41 -6.58
C GLY A 88 -18.08 -3.60 -5.22
N ALA A 89 -17.87 -4.85 -4.80
CA ALA A 89 -17.26 -5.18 -3.51
C ALA A 89 -15.73 -5.33 -3.54
N ALA A 90 -15.07 -4.87 -4.61
CA ALA A 90 -13.63 -5.04 -4.80
C ALA A 90 -12.84 -4.53 -3.59
N ASP A 91 -12.06 -5.42 -2.97
CA ASP A 91 -11.20 -5.16 -1.81
C ASP A 91 -11.89 -4.48 -0.62
N LEU A 92 -13.22 -4.64 -0.49
CA LEU A 92 -14.02 -4.06 0.61
C LEU A 92 -13.55 -4.55 2.00
N ASP A 93 -13.05 -5.78 2.08
CA ASP A 93 -12.45 -6.37 3.28
C ASP A 93 -11.10 -5.74 3.67
N LYS A 94 -10.42 -5.11 2.71
CA LYS A 94 -9.13 -4.44 2.90
C LYS A 94 -9.29 -2.94 3.21
N MET A 95 -10.49 -2.39 3.02
CA MET A 95 -10.77 -0.99 3.33
C MET A 95 -10.82 -0.74 4.84
N LYS A 96 -10.48 0.50 5.22
CA LYS A 96 -10.63 0.95 6.60
C LYS A 96 -12.09 1.29 6.88
N ASN A 97 -12.63 0.61 7.89
CA ASN A 97 -14.01 0.70 8.36
C ASN A 97 -13.98 1.19 9.82
N PRO A 98 -15.09 1.73 10.36
CA PRO A 98 -15.14 2.22 11.74
C PRO A 98 -14.67 1.17 12.78
N GLU A 99 -14.87 -0.10 12.47
CA GLU A 99 -14.53 -1.24 13.32
C GLU A 99 -13.03 -1.57 13.34
N ASN A 100 -12.32 -1.27 12.24
CA ASN A 100 -10.90 -1.63 12.04
C ASN A 100 -9.97 -0.39 11.94
N ALA A 101 -10.54 0.81 12.01
CA ALA A 101 -9.84 2.08 12.02
C ALA A 101 -9.61 2.53 13.47
N LYS A 102 -8.35 2.80 13.83
CA LYS A 102 -8.01 3.45 15.10
C LYS A 102 -8.04 4.96 14.86
N GLY A 103 -9.22 5.56 14.90
CA GLY A 103 -9.41 7.00 14.71
C GLY A 103 -10.80 7.46 15.17
N THR A 104 -10.92 8.73 15.51
CA THR A 104 -12.21 9.38 15.77
C THR A 104 -12.99 9.51 14.47
N SER A 105 -14.28 9.21 14.53
CA SER A 105 -15.14 9.42 13.36
C SER A 105 -15.32 10.91 13.09
N PHE A 106 -15.62 11.29 11.84
CA PHE A 106 -15.93 12.68 11.48
C PHE A 106 -17.03 13.27 12.35
N VAL A 107 -18.07 12.49 12.66
CA VAL A 107 -19.19 12.92 13.52
C VAL A 107 -18.69 13.23 14.93
N GLU A 108 -17.82 12.39 15.47
CA GLU A 108 -17.26 12.53 16.81
C GLU A 108 -16.34 13.75 16.91
N GLU A 109 -15.54 14.00 15.86
CA GLU A 109 -14.67 15.17 15.76
C GLU A 109 -15.46 16.48 15.64
N VAL A 110 -16.52 16.50 14.83
CA VAL A 110 -17.44 17.64 14.71
C VAL A 110 -18.17 17.90 16.04
N THR A 111 -18.65 16.84 16.70
CA THR A 111 -19.35 16.95 17.99
C THR A 111 -18.44 17.51 19.08
N GLU A 112 -17.20 17.02 19.16
CA GLU A 112 -16.21 17.51 20.11
C GLU A 112 -15.79 18.96 19.83
N GLY A 113 -15.66 19.32 18.55
CA GLY A 113 -15.44 20.71 18.11
C GLY A 113 -16.56 21.65 18.55
N LEU A 114 -17.83 21.28 18.28
CA LEU A 114 -19.01 22.05 18.69
C LEU A 114 -19.11 22.19 20.22
N ARG A 115 -18.80 21.11 20.96
CA ARG A 115 -18.77 21.11 22.43
C ARG A 115 -17.71 22.05 23.00
N LYS A 116 -16.56 22.20 22.34
CA LYS A 116 -15.51 23.15 22.76
C LYS A 116 -15.86 24.60 22.51
N VAL A 117 -16.66 24.90 21.48
CA VAL A 117 -17.06 26.28 21.13
C VAL A 117 -18.27 26.74 21.95
N THR A 118 -19.10 25.81 22.40
CA THR A 118 -20.33 26.12 23.16
C THR A 118 -20.11 26.11 24.69
N LYS A 119 -18.91 25.73 25.16
CA LYS A 119 -18.46 25.88 26.55
C LYS A 119 -17.57 27.11 26.67
#